data_AF-A0A8D2IN17-F1
#
_entry.id   AF-A0A8D2IN17-F1
#
_cell.length_a   1.000
_cell.length_b   1.000
_cell.length_c   1.000
_cell.angle_alpha   90.00
_cell.angle_beta   90.00
_cell.angle_gamma   90.00
#
_symmetry.space_group_name_H-M   'P 1'
#
loop_
_entity.id
_entity.type
_entity.pdbx_description
1 polymer ?
#
loop_
_entity_poly.entity_id
_entity_poly.type
_entity_poly.pdbx_seq_one_letter_code
_entity_poly.pdbx_strand_id
1 'polypeptide(L)'
;MDQIRKGFRERETVAEMAAASPPREPRVQCRSRRWTGELLGHYGPFVRRLGAGQAVEAESLEQALSEALWNFETAVQENITVNGQLWKESSDDLQNDTDLRLLEDQLDELIVEVASKRNQYPRKIQMHVVKGIKMQQELLGCCQPAVNPQEIKADPSQANGFIAV
;
A
#
# COMPACT_ATOMS: atom_id res chain seq x y z
N MET A 1 -52.86 5.40 -17.61
CA MET A 1 -52.72 4.07 -16.98
C MET A 1 -51.29 3.51 -17.07
N ASP A 2 -50.46 3.98 -18.00
CA ASP A 2 -49.12 3.38 -18.25
C ASP A 2 -48.00 3.80 -17.29
N GLN A 3 -48.13 4.92 -16.57
CA GLN A 3 -47.09 5.38 -15.63
C GLN A 3 -47.06 4.58 -14.32
N ILE A 4 -48.20 4.01 -13.91
CA ILE A 4 -48.28 3.17 -12.69
C ILE A 4 -47.62 1.80 -12.93
N ARG A 5 -47.76 1.25 -14.14
CA ARG A 5 -47.15 -0.04 -14.52
C ARG A 5 -45.62 0.03 -14.61
N LYS A 6 -45.07 1.19 -14.99
CA LYS A 6 -43.62 1.40 -15.05
C LYS A 6 -42.98 1.52 -13.65
N GLY A 7 -43.64 2.26 -12.75
CA GLY A 7 -43.18 2.41 -11.37
C GLY A 7 -43.27 1.13 -10.52
N PHE A 8 -44.21 0.23 -10.83
CA PHE A 8 -44.27 -1.08 -10.18
C PHE A 8 -43.11 -1.98 -10.63
N ARG A 9 -42.80 -2.02 -11.94
CA ARG A 9 -41.69 -2.79 -12.50
C ARG A 9 -40.32 -2.30 -12.01
N GLU A 10 -40.11 -0.99 -11.92
CA GLU A 10 -38.85 -0.42 -11.41
C GLU A 10 -38.66 -0.68 -9.90
N ARG A 11 -39.76 -0.71 -9.11
CA ARG A 11 -39.69 -1.06 -7.68
C ARG A 11 -39.45 -2.54 -7.43
N GLU A 12 -39.99 -3.42 -8.28
CA GLU A 12 -39.74 -4.87 -8.24
C GLU A 12 -38.27 -5.18 -8.57
N THR A 13 -37.71 -4.53 -9.61
CA THR A 13 -36.29 -4.70 -9.97
C THR A 13 -35.31 -4.16 -8.93
N VAL A 14 -35.65 -3.07 -8.22
CA VAL A 14 -34.79 -2.51 -7.18
C VAL A 14 -34.90 -3.29 -5.87
N ALA A 15 -36.08 -3.84 -5.54
CA ALA A 15 -36.26 -4.70 -4.38
C ALA A 15 -35.54 -6.06 -4.55
N GLU A 16 -35.53 -6.61 -5.77
CA GLU A 16 -34.83 -7.86 -6.09
C GLU A 16 -33.30 -7.68 -6.08
N MET A 17 -32.79 -6.51 -6.49
CA MET A 17 -31.36 -6.16 -6.36
C MET A 17 -30.93 -5.77 -4.94
N ALA A 18 -31.85 -5.36 -4.06
CA ALA A 18 -31.54 -5.05 -2.66
C ALA A 18 -31.54 -6.29 -1.74
N ALA A 19 -32.18 -7.38 -2.16
CA ALA A 19 -32.26 -8.63 -1.39
C ALA A 19 -31.09 -9.61 -1.67
N ALA A 20 -30.39 -9.45 -2.79
CA ALA A 20 -29.21 -10.24 -3.10
C ALA A 20 -27.98 -9.67 -2.36
N SER A 21 -27.85 -9.99 -1.06
CA SER A 21 -26.53 -9.93 -0.43
C SER A 21 -25.55 -10.71 -1.32
N PRO A 22 -24.34 -10.18 -1.59
CA PRO A 22 -23.36 -10.93 -2.35
C PRO A 22 -23.19 -12.32 -1.71
N PRO A 23 -23.00 -13.39 -2.50
CA PRO A 23 -22.81 -14.73 -1.97
C PRO A 23 -21.75 -14.66 -0.87
N ARG A 24 -22.14 -14.97 0.37
CA ARG A 24 -21.18 -15.04 1.46
C ARG A 24 -20.24 -16.19 1.15
N GLU A 25 -18.95 -15.97 1.29
CA GLU A 25 -17.95 -17.02 1.19
C GLU A 25 -18.34 -18.14 2.18
N PRO A 26 -18.72 -19.35 1.69
CA PRO A 26 -19.21 -20.41 2.57
C PRO A 26 -18.09 -21.08 3.36
N ARG A 27 -16.83 -20.88 2.96
CA ARG A 27 -15.65 -21.46 3.61
C ARG A 27 -15.40 -20.79 4.96
N VAL A 28 -14.91 -21.58 5.91
CA VAL A 28 -14.54 -21.06 7.23
C VAL A 28 -13.31 -20.17 7.11
N GLN A 29 -13.37 -18.98 7.70
CA GLN A 29 -12.25 -18.05 7.69
C GLN A 29 -11.30 -18.32 8.87
N CYS A 30 -10.06 -18.64 8.53
CA CYS A 30 -8.93 -18.81 9.43
C CYS A 30 -7.98 -17.60 9.33
N ARG A 31 -7.29 -17.28 10.43
CA ARG A 31 -6.31 -16.16 10.48
C ARG A 31 -4.86 -16.60 10.32
N SER A 32 -4.55 -17.83 10.76
CA SER A 32 -3.20 -18.39 10.74
C SER A 32 -3.22 -19.73 10.02
N ARG A 33 -2.43 -19.84 8.95
CA ARG A 33 -2.23 -21.08 8.21
C ARG A 33 -1.52 -22.12 9.07
N ARG A 34 -0.34 -21.77 9.61
CA ARG A 34 0.41 -22.59 10.57
C ARG A 34 -0.48 -23.22 11.65
N TRP A 35 -1.17 -22.40 12.44
CA TRP A 35 -1.95 -22.91 13.57
C TRP A 35 -3.09 -23.83 13.12
N THR A 36 -3.73 -23.50 11.99
CA THR A 36 -4.78 -24.35 11.41
C THR A 36 -4.20 -25.70 10.94
N GLY A 37 -2.99 -25.70 10.37
CA GLY A 37 -2.27 -26.93 10.01
C GLY A 37 -1.86 -27.77 11.21
N GLU A 38 -1.35 -27.14 12.28
CA GLU A 38 -1.03 -27.83 13.54
C GLU A 38 -2.28 -28.47 14.17
N LEU A 39 -3.38 -27.72 14.21
CA LEU A 39 -4.66 -28.22 14.69
C LEU A 39 -5.12 -29.43 13.85
N LEU A 40 -5.02 -29.36 12.53
CA LEU A 40 -5.36 -30.47 11.63
C LEU A 40 -4.49 -31.70 11.91
N GLY A 41 -3.20 -31.52 12.16
CA GLY A 41 -2.27 -32.58 12.54
C GLY A 41 -2.66 -33.32 13.83
N HIS A 42 -3.28 -32.62 14.78
CA HIS A 42 -3.81 -33.26 16.00
C HIS A 42 -4.98 -34.21 15.75
N TYR A 43 -5.69 -34.09 14.62
CA TYR A 43 -6.78 -35.01 14.26
C TYR A 43 -6.28 -36.30 13.60
N GLY A 44 -5.03 -36.35 13.12
CA GLY A 44 -4.47 -37.55 12.47
C GLY A 44 -4.61 -38.85 13.28
N PRO A 45 -4.30 -38.87 14.60
CA PRO A 45 -4.53 -40.04 15.45
C PRO A 45 -5.98 -40.52 15.51
N PHE A 46 -6.96 -39.62 15.35
CA PHE A 46 -8.38 -39.99 15.36
C PHE A 46 -8.76 -40.75 14.08
N VAL A 47 -8.28 -40.30 12.93
CA VAL A 47 -8.48 -40.99 11.64
C VAL A 47 -7.77 -42.35 11.65
N ARG A 48 -6.53 -42.42 12.18
CA ARG A 48 -5.81 -43.70 12.31
C ARG A 48 -6.53 -44.71 13.20
N ARG A 49 -7.25 -44.26 14.24
CA ARG A 49 -8.06 -45.14 15.09
C ARG A 49 -9.22 -45.81 14.36
N LEU A 50 -9.65 -45.33 13.19
CA LEU A 50 -10.69 -45.99 12.39
C LEU A 50 -10.28 -47.39 11.92
N GLY A 51 -8.96 -47.66 11.83
CA GLY A 51 -8.44 -48.97 11.48
C GLY A 51 -8.40 -49.98 12.64
N ALA A 52 -8.66 -49.54 13.88
CA ALA A 52 -8.59 -50.42 15.04
C ALA A 52 -9.66 -51.52 14.96
N GLY A 53 -9.22 -52.78 15.01
CA GLY A 53 -10.12 -53.95 14.96
C GLY A 53 -10.57 -54.34 13.55
N GLN A 54 -10.01 -53.76 12.49
CA GLN A 54 -10.24 -54.20 11.11
C GLN A 54 -9.51 -55.53 10.84
N ALA A 55 -10.23 -56.51 10.29
CA ALA A 55 -9.66 -57.79 9.87
C ALA A 55 -9.10 -57.70 8.43
N VAL A 56 -8.09 -56.85 8.25
CA VAL A 56 -7.46 -56.54 6.96
C VAL A 56 -5.95 -56.69 7.11
N GLU A 57 -5.26 -57.10 6.05
CA GLU A 57 -3.80 -57.14 6.01
C GLU A 57 -3.19 -55.79 6.38
N ALA A 58 -2.07 -55.80 7.12
CA ALA A 58 -1.49 -54.59 7.70
C ALA A 58 -1.12 -53.54 6.64
N GLU A 59 -0.55 -53.97 5.51
CA GLU A 59 -0.11 -53.07 4.43
C GLU A 59 -1.30 -52.39 3.72
N SER A 60 -2.37 -53.13 3.44
CA SER A 60 -3.56 -52.55 2.81
C SER A 60 -4.35 -51.66 3.79
N LEU A 61 -4.32 -51.98 5.08
CA LEU A 61 -4.87 -51.13 6.13
C LEU A 61 -4.08 -49.81 6.24
N GLU A 62 -2.75 -49.86 6.24
CA GLU A 62 -1.91 -48.67 6.30
C GLU A 62 -2.10 -47.75 5.09
N GLN A 63 -2.20 -48.34 3.89
CA GLN A 63 -2.50 -47.59 2.66
C GLN A 63 -3.87 -46.92 2.73
N ALA A 64 -4.91 -47.66 3.15
CA ALA A 64 -6.25 -47.13 3.30
C ALA A 64 -6.34 -46.01 4.35
N LEU A 65 -5.61 -46.14 5.46
CA LEU A 65 -5.55 -45.09 6.49
C LEU A 65 -4.78 -43.85 6.01
N SER A 66 -3.72 -44.03 5.22
CA SER A 66 -2.97 -42.92 4.63
C SER A 66 -3.82 -42.16 3.62
N GLU A 67 -4.58 -42.86 2.79
CA GLU A 67 -5.54 -42.25 1.85
C GLU A 67 -6.68 -41.55 2.60
N ALA A 68 -7.24 -42.17 3.65
CA ALA A 68 -8.28 -41.55 4.47
C ALA A 68 -7.79 -40.26 5.15
N LEU A 69 -6.55 -40.26 5.65
CA LEU A 69 -5.90 -39.05 6.19
C LEU A 69 -5.76 -37.97 5.13
N TRP A 70 -5.20 -38.31 3.97
CA TRP A 70 -5.04 -37.36 2.87
C TRP A 70 -6.36 -36.76 2.41
N ASN A 71 -7.40 -37.58 2.25
CA ASN A 71 -8.74 -37.15 1.86
C ASN A 71 -9.38 -36.25 2.92
N PHE A 72 -9.26 -36.61 4.20
CA PHE A 72 -9.73 -35.79 5.31
C PHE A 72 -9.05 -34.41 5.32
N GLU A 73 -7.72 -34.37 5.26
CA GLU A 73 -6.97 -33.12 5.28
C GLU A 73 -7.29 -32.25 4.07
N THR A 74 -7.35 -32.85 2.87
CA THR A 74 -7.68 -32.14 1.63
C THR A 74 -9.10 -31.56 1.70
N ALA A 75 -10.08 -32.34 2.17
CA ALA A 75 -11.46 -31.88 2.31
C ALA A 75 -11.58 -30.70 3.29
N VAL A 76 -10.84 -30.73 4.41
CA VAL A 76 -10.80 -29.59 5.33
C VAL A 76 -10.17 -28.37 4.65
N GLN A 77 -9.01 -28.54 4.01
CA GLN A 77 -8.26 -27.46 3.36
C GLN A 77 -9.07 -26.78 2.23
N GLU A 78 -9.88 -27.54 1.50
CA GLU A 78 -10.77 -26.99 0.45
C GLU A 78 -11.96 -26.21 1.01
N ASN A 79 -12.35 -26.45 2.27
CA ASN A 79 -13.49 -25.80 2.91
C ASN A 79 -13.11 -24.65 3.85
N ILE A 80 -11.84 -24.23 3.84
CA ILE A 80 -11.35 -23.09 4.62
C ILE A 80 -10.66 -22.04 3.73
N THR A 81 -10.59 -20.82 4.26
CA THR A 81 -9.75 -19.75 3.73
C THR A 81 -8.82 -19.24 4.82
N VAL A 82 -7.61 -18.80 4.45
CA VAL A 82 -6.71 -18.11 5.38
C VAL A 82 -6.59 -16.66 4.91
N ASN A 83 -7.01 -15.72 5.75
CA ASN A 83 -7.04 -14.29 5.42
C ASN A 83 -7.76 -13.98 4.08
N GLY A 84 -8.80 -14.74 3.77
CA GLY A 84 -9.58 -14.60 2.53
C GLY A 84 -8.96 -15.25 1.30
N GLN A 85 -7.80 -15.89 1.42
CA GLN A 85 -7.16 -16.65 0.36
C GLN A 85 -7.44 -18.15 0.50
N LEU A 86 -7.44 -18.87 -0.62
CA LEU A 86 -7.58 -20.33 -0.62
C LEU A 86 -6.37 -20.98 0.08
N TRP A 87 -6.56 -22.15 0.68
CA TRP A 87 -5.44 -22.86 1.33
C TRP A 87 -4.24 -23.08 0.40
N LYS A 88 -4.43 -23.36 -0.89
CA LYS A 88 -3.30 -23.54 -1.83
C LYS A 88 -2.54 -22.24 -2.13
N GLU A 89 -3.19 -21.11 -1.98
CA GLU A 89 -2.66 -19.77 -2.32
C GLU A 89 -2.17 -19.02 -1.08
N SER A 90 -2.68 -19.37 0.09
CA SER A 90 -2.21 -18.81 1.35
C SER A 90 -0.80 -19.29 1.61
N SER A 91 0.12 -18.35 1.72
CA SER A 91 1.49 -18.67 2.09
C SER A 91 1.63 -18.81 3.60
N ASP A 92 2.46 -19.76 4.03
CA ASP A 92 2.97 -19.85 5.40
C ASP A 92 4.39 -19.29 5.43
N ASP A 93 4.64 -18.20 4.69
CA ASP A 93 5.93 -17.52 4.62
C ASP A 93 6.27 -16.95 6.01
N LEU A 94 6.71 -17.85 6.87
CA LEU A 94 7.82 -17.60 7.75
C LEU A 94 8.90 -17.07 6.86
N GLN A 95 9.06 -15.75 6.84
CA GLN A 95 10.24 -15.09 6.30
C GLN A 95 11.42 -15.96 6.70
N ASN A 96 12.01 -16.63 5.71
CA ASN A 96 13.09 -17.54 6.01
C ASN A 96 14.23 -16.69 6.61
N ASP A 97 15.10 -17.28 7.43
CA ASP A 97 16.16 -16.51 8.09
C ASP A 97 17.07 -15.78 7.09
N THR A 98 17.12 -16.22 5.83
CA THR A 98 17.85 -15.58 4.73
C THR A 98 17.18 -14.29 4.25
N ASP A 99 15.85 -14.30 4.08
CA ASP A 99 15.04 -13.16 3.64
C ASP A 99 15.04 -12.08 4.73
N LEU A 100 14.98 -12.49 5.99
CA LEU A 100 15.08 -11.59 7.14
C LEU A 100 16.44 -10.90 7.18
N ARG A 101 17.54 -11.67 7.06
CA ARG A 101 18.90 -11.10 7.01
C ARG A 101 19.10 -10.15 5.83
N LEU A 102 18.63 -10.53 4.64
CA LEU A 102 18.72 -9.68 3.45
C LEU A 102 17.95 -8.37 3.64
N LEU A 103 16.81 -8.40 4.35
CA LEU A 103 16.05 -7.20 4.67
C LEU A 103 16.76 -6.32 5.70
N GLU A 104 17.37 -6.93 6.72
CA GLU A 104 18.19 -6.24 7.73
C GLU A 104 19.39 -5.53 7.10
N ASP A 105 20.13 -6.21 6.22
CA ASP A 105 21.28 -5.62 5.51
C ASP A 105 20.89 -4.40 4.67
N GLN A 106 19.76 -4.49 3.93
CA GLN A 106 19.22 -3.37 3.16
C GLN A 106 18.77 -2.21 4.05
N LEU A 107 18.19 -2.52 5.21
CA LEU A 107 17.76 -1.52 6.16
C LEU A 107 18.97 -0.76 6.72
N ASP A 108 20.03 -1.46 7.09
CA ASP A 108 21.27 -0.85 7.59
C ASP A 108 21.94 0.04 6.55
N GLU A 109 22.00 -0.40 5.30
CA GLU A 109 22.52 0.42 4.19
C GLU A 109 21.72 1.73 4.05
N LEU A 110 20.39 1.64 4.05
CA LEU A 110 19.52 2.81 3.96
C LEU A 110 19.63 3.74 5.17
N ILE A 111 19.76 3.20 6.38
CA ILE A 111 19.96 3.99 7.60
C ILE A 111 21.27 4.79 7.48
N VAL A 112 22.36 4.15 7.08
CA VAL A 112 23.66 4.81 6.90
C VAL A 112 23.59 5.87 5.81
N GLU A 113 23.00 5.56 4.66
CA GLU A 113 22.86 6.50 3.55
C GLU A 113 22.05 7.73 3.96
N VAL A 114 20.89 7.52 4.59
CA VAL A 114 19.99 8.60 5.03
C VAL A 114 20.65 9.44 6.12
N ALA A 115 21.31 8.82 7.10
CA ALA A 115 22.04 9.54 8.14
C ALA A 115 23.16 10.40 7.53
N SER A 116 23.92 9.84 6.58
CA SER A 116 24.97 10.56 5.85
C SER A 116 24.41 11.74 5.06
N LYS A 117 23.30 11.55 4.33
CA LYS A 117 22.61 12.63 3.62
C LYS A 117 22.14 13.72 4.56
N ARG A 118 21.46 13.37 5.66
CA ARG A 118 21.00 14.32 6.69
C ARG A 118 22.15 15.11 7.31
N ASN A 119 23.33 14.51 7.46
CA ASN A 119 24.50 15.18 8.01
C ASN A 119 25.22 16.11 7.01
N GLN A 120 25.37 15.68 5.75
CA GLN A 120 26.22 16.37 4.77
C GLN A 120 25.46 17.36 3.89
N TYR A 121 24.25 17.01 3.44
CA TYR A 121 23.55 17.77 2.41
C TYR A 121 23.12 19.17 2.87
N PRO A 122 22.63 19.38 4.11
CA PRO A 122 22.28 20.72 4.58
C PRO A 122 23.45 21.71 4.48
N ARG A 123 24.68 21.26 4.81
CA ARG A 123 25.90 22.09 4.73
C ARG A 123 26.28 22.40 3.28
N LYS A 124 26.19 21.41 2.38
CA LYS A 124 26.46 21.61 0.94
C LYS A 124 25.45 22.59 0.34
N ILE A 125 24.17 22.40 0.62
CA ILE A 125 23.08 23.28 0.16
C ILE A 125 23.32 24.70 0.69
N GLN A 126 23.57 24.85 1.99
CA GLN A 126 23.85 26.15 2.60
C GLN A 126 25.00 26.87 1.90
N MET A 127 26.11 26.18 1.63
CA MET A 127 27.26 26.76 0.93
C MET A 127 26.87 27.30 -0.46
N HIS A 128 26.10 26.54 -1.25
CA HIS A 128 25.68 26.97 -2.58
C HIS A 128 24.68 28.13 -2.53
N VAL A 129 23.73 28.10 -1.60
CA VAL A 129 22.74 29.18 -1.41
C VAL A 129 23.44 30.47 -1.00
N VAL A 130 24.36 30.43 -0.04
CA VAL A 130 25.11 31.62 0.40
C VAL A 130 25.94 32.21 -0.75
N LYS A 131 26.61 31.37 -1.56
CA LYS A 131 27.34 31.84 -2.75
C LYS A 131 26.41 32.50 -3.76
N GLY A 132 25.26 31.89 -4.04
CA GLY A 132 24.26 32.45 -4.96
C GLY A 132 23.73 33.82 -4.51
N ILE A 133 23.41 33.96 -3.22
CA ILE A 133 22.94 35.23 -2.65
C ILE A 133 24.01 36.32 -2.76
N LYS A 134 25.29 36.00 -2.48
CA LYS A 134 26.40 36.96 -2.63
C LYS A 134 26.57 37.42 -4.08
N MET A 135 26.54 36.50 -5.03
CA MET A 135 26.62 36.84 -6.46
C MET A 135 25.44 37.72 -6.90
N GLN A 136 24.23 37.44 -6.42
CA GLN A 136 23.06 38.27 -6.70
C GLN A 136 23.22 39.68 -6.12
N GLN A 137 23.74 39.82 -4.89
CA GLN A 137 24.04 41.12 -4.27
C GLN A 137 25.11 41.89 -5.04
N GLU A 138 26.18 41.22 -5.48
CA GLU A 138 27.24 41.84 -6.30
C GLU A 138 26.67 42.37 -7.62
N LEU A 139 25.85 41.57 -8.32
CA LEU A 139 25.21 41.98 -9.57
C LEU A 139 24.28 43.18 -9.37
N LEU A 140 23.46 43.17 -8.31
CA LEU A 140 22.59 44.29 -7.92
C LEU A 140 23.38 45.56 -7.61
N GLY A 141 24.54 45.43 -6.95
CA GLY A 141 25.44 46.56 -6.67
C GLY A 141 25.98 47.21 -7.94
N CYS A 142 26.29 46.41 -8.97
CA CYS A 142 26.68 46.92 -10.29
C CYS A 142 25.53 47.62 -11.05
N CYS A 143 24.28 47.44 -10.63
CA CYS A 143 23.08 48.05 -11.22
C CYS A 143 22.63 49.35 -10.53
N GLN A 144 23.41 49.91 -9.60
CA GLN A 144 23.15 51.27 -9.08
C GLN A 144 23.05 52.26 -10.24
N PRO A 145 22.06 53.18 -10.26
CA PRO A 145 21.71 53.91 -11.46
C PRO A 145 22.85 54.86 -11.86
N ALA A 146 23.48 54.58 -12.99
CA ALA A 146 24.52 55.40 -13.61
C ALA A 146 23.99 56.71 -14.21
N VAL A 147 22.70 57.03 -14.01
CA VAL A 147 22.06 58.21 -14.61
C VAL A 147 21.71 59.20 -13.51
N ASN A 148 22.50 60.26 -13.42
CA ASN A 148 22.10 61.48 -12.73
C ASN A 148 20.83 62.02 -13.41
N PRO A 149 19.77 62.39 -12.66
CA PRO A 149 18.61 63.06 -13.24
C PRO A 149 19.09 64.31 -13.99
N GLN A 150 18.79 64.39 -15.28
CA GLN A 150 19.10 65.59 -16.06
C GLN A 150 18.18 66.72 -15.55
N GLU A 151 18.77 67.76 -14.96
CA GLU A 151 18.00 68.93 -14.51
C GLU A 151 17.33 69.60 -15.71
N ILE A 152 16.00 69.49 -15.79
CA ILE A 152 15.20 70.23 -16.76
C ILE A 152 15.10 71.67 -16.24
N LYS A 153 15.92 72.57 -16.74
CA LYS A 153 15.74 74.01 -16.50
C LYS A 153 14.53 74.51 -17.31
N ALA A 154 13.58 75.14 -16.62
CA ALA A 154 12.45 75.80 -17.26
C ALA A 154 12.93 77.00 -18.08
N ASP A 155 12.36 77.16 -19.28
CA ASP A 155 12.67 78.25 -20.20
C ASP A 155 12.08 79.58 -19.68
N PRO A 156 12.87 80.66 -19.51
CA PRO A 156 12.38 81.93 -18.96
C PRO A 156 11.32 82.66 -19.81
N SER A 157 10.98 82.13 -20.99
CA SER A 157 10.03 82.73 -21.93
C SER A 157 8.56 82.66 -21.51
N GLN A 158 8.20 81.90 -20.45
CA GLN A 158 6.81 81.79 -19.98
C GLN A 158 6.32 82.93 -19.05
N ALA A 159 7.15 83.92 -18.73
CA ALA A 159 6.80 84.99 -17.77
C ALA A 159 6.25 86.28 -18.40
N ASN A 160 6.07 86.39 -19.72
CA ASN A 160 5.63 87.62 -20.38
C ASN A 160 4.27 87.50 -21.08
N GLY A 161 3.25 87.08 -20.33
CA GLY A 161 1.87 86.98 -20.84
C GLY A 161 0.80 87.31 -19.79
N PHE A 162 1.04 88.25 -18.88
CA PHE A 162 -0.02 88.81 -18.04
C PHE A 162 -0.49 90.13 -18.66
N ILE A 163 -1.57 90.08 -19.45
CA ILE A 163 -2.35 91.27 -19.80
C ILE A 163 -3.34 91.52 -18.66
N ALA A 164 -3.23 92.68 -18.04
CA ALA A 164 -4.22 93.20 -17.09
C ALA A 164 -5.49 93.59 -17.86
N VAL A 165 -6.64 93.13 -17.38
CA VAL A 165 -7.98 93.66 -17.69
C VAL A 165 -8.51 94.36 -16.44
#